data_AF-A0A538LI98-F1
#
_entry.id   AF-A0A538LI98-F1
#
_cell.length_a   1.000
_cell.length_b   1.000
_cell.length_c   1.000
_cell.angle_alpha   90.00
_cell.angle_beta   90.00
_cell.angle_gamma   90.00
#
_symmetry.space_group_name_H-M   'P 1'
#
loop_
_entity.id
_entity.type
_entity.pdbx_description
1 polymer ?
#
loop_
_entity_poly.entity_id
_entity_poly.type
_entity_poly.pdbx_seq_one_letter_code
_entity_poly.pdbx_strand_id
1 'polypeptide(L)'
;MGSVPAQFEFAAEFAIFLVAAAGVALVLLRAELLSRSPWARACLGLGFAALAAAAFLRGSLLVQPATNPVVGGLRGAGLILLLVGSIRWRSGDASQALVWLGVGLVGAAVVLRGTSGQVADSLLAAGALSIGIALVAASRQVIAARVAATTAATLLVLVFILSLALSQVVSSTVRNDAVRRLDGRASSGATQTSSSPEQLRGEAVLVGSSVRAYLNAHAGCVQSDQTVVASCVRDALAAISASAVPAGVEVGWVIPGSGVVASSANLGAVLGPGVAAALPSSPAVAQAIAGQQSTGTAAIVGGGAIAVGAYPDVVIARGPGLPGTARVMGVAVAVREWTIRRCRSRWSGRPACSAARGGGIPRSVPCGAWPPRCSPVAAR
;
A
#
# COMPACT_ATOMS: atom_id res chain seq x y z
N MET A 1 -12.73 3.00 1.47
CA MET A 1 -13.32 4.33 1.76
C MET A 1 -13.02 5.22 0.57
N GLY A 2 -14.07 5.70 -0.09
CA GLY A 2 -14.04 6.08 -1.51
C GLY A 2 -13.26 7.36 -1.80
N SER A 3 -12.71 7.45 -3.00
CA SER A 3 -12.14 8.68 -3.59
C SER A 3 -13.20 9.76 -3.87
N VAL A 4 -14.48 9.39 -3.86
CA VAL A 4 -15.61 10.24 -4.26
C VAL A 4 -15.84 11.43 -3.31
N PRO A 5 -15.89 11.28 -1.97
CA PRO A 5 -16.12 12.41 -1.06
C PRO A 5 -15.01 13.45 -1.13
N ALA A 6 -13.74 13.02 -1.27
CA ALA A 6 -12.60 13.92 -1.38
C ALA A 6 -12.62 14.74 -2.69
N GLN A 7 -13.09 14.15 -3.78
CA GLN A 7 -13.25 14.86 -5.05
C GLN A 7 -14.36 15.92 -4.99
N PHE A 8 -15.47 15.61 -4.31
CA PHE A 8 -16.57 16.56 -4.12
C PHE A 8 -16.17 17.74 -3.21
N GLU A 9 -15.47 17.49 -2.09
CA GLU A 9 -14.98 18.57 -1.23
C GLU A 9 -14.03 19.49 -1.99
N PHE A 10 -13.08 18.92 -2.74
CA PHE A 10 -12.16 19.70 -3.58
C PHE A 10 -12.92 20.56 -4.61
N ALA A 11 -13.91 19.99 -5.29
CA ALA A 11 -14.70 20.71 -6.29
C ALA A 11 -15.49 21.88 -5.67
N ALA A 12 -16.08 21.69 -4.49
CA ALA A 12 -16.82 22.74 -3.79
C ALA A 12 -15.89 23.87 -3.33
N GLU A 13 -14.74 23.54 -2.76
CA GLU A 13 -13.73 24.52 -2.34
C GLU A 13 -13.17 25.29 -3.54
N PHE A 14 -12.89 24.60 -4.63
CA PHE A 14 -12.42 25.22 -5.86
C PHE A 14 -13.47 26.18 -6.45
N ALA A 15 -14.76 25.80 -6.45
CA ALA A 15 -15.83 26.67 -6.92
C ALA A 15 -15.93 27.96 -6.10
N ILE A 16 -15.82 27.88 -4.76
CA ILE A 16 -15.79 29.06 -3.88
C ILE A 16 -14.60 29.93 -4.21
N PHE A 17 -13.41 29.34 -4.38
CA PHE A 17 -12.21 30.07 -4.75
C PHE A 17 -12.41 30.88 -6.04
N LEU A 18 -12.98 30.27 -7.08
CA LEU A 18 -13.26 30.95 -8.34
C LEU A 18 -14.25 32.10 -8.19
N VAL A 19 -15.36 31.87 -7.49
CA VAL A 19 -16.39 32.88 -7.28
C VAL A 19 -15.85 34.05 -6.45
N ALA A 20 -15.04 33.75 -5.43
CA ALA A 20 -14.40 34.75 -4.61
C ALA A 20 -13.36 35.56 -5.40
N ALA A 21 -12.52 34.90 -6.22
CA ALA A 21 -11.57 35.59 -7.10
C ALA A 21 -12.28 36.49 -8.12
N ALA A 22 -13.39 36.04 -8.69
CA ALA A 22 -14.23 36.85 -9.57
C ALA A 22 -14.83 38.06 -8.84
N GLY A 23 -15.27 37.88 -7.58
CA GLY A 23 -15.72 38.96 -6.71
C GLY A 23 -14.64 40.00 -6.44
N VAL A 24 -13.41 39.58 -6.12
CA VAL A 24 -12.25 40.49 -5.95
C VAL A 24 -11.99 41.27 -7.23
N ALA A 25 -11.93 40.59 -8.38
CA ALA A 25 -11.68 41.22 -9.67
C ALA A 25 -12.77 42.27 -9.99
N LEU A 26 -14.04 41.96 -9.70
CA LEU A 26 -15.16 42.88 -9.93
C LEU A 26 -15.08 44.10 -9.02
N VAL A 27 -14.70 43.94 -7.76
CA VAL A 27 -14.47 45.06 -6.84
C VAL A 27 -13.30 45.93 -7.32
N LEU A 28 -12.19 45.35 -7.75
CA LEU A 28 -11.01 46.11 -8.21
C LEU A 28 -11.26 46.84 -9.52
N LEU A 29 -11.89 46.19 -10.49
CA LEU A 29 -12.11 46.76 -11.82
C LEU A 29 -13.31 47.72 -11.85
N ARG A 30 -14.34 47.47 -11.03
CA ARG A 30 -15.63 48.17 -11.10
C ARG A 30 -16.30 48.38 -9.75
N ALA A 31 -15.54 48.87 -8.78
CA ALA A 31 -16.03 49.20 -7.44
C ALA A 31 -17.28 50.11 -7.45
N GLU A 32 -17.42 50.96 -8.49
CA GLU A 32 -18.53 51.92 -8.63
C GLU A 32 -19.89 51.28 -8.89
N LEU A 33 -19.93 50.08 -9.45
CA LEU A 33 -21.19 49.39 -9.74
C LEU A 33 -21.79 48.73 -8.50
N LEU A 34 -20.94 48.32 -7.56
CA LEU A 34 -21.37 47.60 -6.36
C LEU A 34 -21.84 48.55 -5.25
N SER A 35 -21.05 49.60 -4.98
CA SER A 35 -21.39 50.58 -3.96
C SER A 35 -20.83 51.95 -4.30
N ARG A 36 -21.56 53.01 -3.94
CA ARG A 36 -21.02 54.39 -3.93
C ARG A 36 -20.03 54.61 -2.78
N SER A 37 -20.11 53.81 -1.73
CA SER A 37 -19.36 54.06 -0.51
C SER A 37 -17.97 53.40 -0.56
N PRO A 38 -16.87 54.14 -0.33
CA PRO A 38 -15.51 53.58 -0.38
C PRO A 38 -15.29 52.48 0.67
N TRP A 39 -15.87 52.64 1.87
CA TRP A 39 -15.76 51.62 2.92
C TRP A 39 -16.47 50.32 2.53
N ALA A 40 -17.64 50.39 1.90
CA ALA A 40 -18.39 49.20 1.49
C ALA A 40 -17.62 48.42 0.41
N ARG A 41 -16.95 49.14 -0.51
CA ARG A 41 -16.05 48.55 -1.51
C ARG A 41 -14.88 47.82 -0.84
N ALA A 42 -14.24 48.46 0.14
CA ALA A 42 -13.16 47.84 0.90
C ALA A 42 -13.62 46.58 1.64
N CYS A 43 -14.79 46.63 2.30
CA CYS A 43 -15.39 45.47 2.97
C CYS A 43 -15.69 44.33 1.99
N LEU A 44 -16.30 44.60 0.83
CA LEU A 44 -16.58 43.58 -0.18
C LEU A 44 -15.28 42.96 -0.73
N GLY A 45 -14.30 43.79 -1.08
CA GLY A 45 -13.01 43.33 -1.59
C GLY A 45 -12.27 42.45 -0.58
N LEU A 46 -12.17 42.90 0.68
CA LEU A 46 -11.56 42.12 1.76
C LEU A 46 -12.35 40.83 2.05
N GLY A 47 -13.69 40.89 2.00
CA GLY A 47 -14.55 39.73 2.23
C GLY A 47 -14.33 38.63 1.18
N PHE A 48 -14.31 39.00 -0.10
CA PHE A 48 -14.00 38.07 -1.19
C PHE A 48 -12.56 37.57 -1.12
N ALA A 49 -11.58 38.43 -0.83
CA ALA A 49 -10.18 38.02 -0.69
C ALA A 49 -10.00 37.00 0.45
N ALA A 50 -10.66 37.22 1.59
CA ALA A 50 -10.63 36.30 2.73
C ALA A 50 -11.26 34.93 2.39
N LEU A 51 -12.40 34.92 1.68
CA LEU A 51 -12.99 33.67 1.19
C LEU A 51 -12.10 32.92 0.20
N ALA A 52 -11.48 33.63 -0.75
CA ALA A 52 -10.55 33.05 -1.71
C ALA A 52 -9.34 32.43 -1.00
N ALA A 53 -8.74 33.15 -0.05
CA ALA A 53 -7.63 32.64 0.75
C ALA A 53 -8.04 31.41 1.58
N ALA A 54 -9.24 31.40 2.16
CA ALA A 54 -9.74 30.28 2.95
C ALA A 54 -10.02 29.03 2.10
N ALA A 55 -10.53 29.23 0.88
CA ALA A 55 -10.75 28.16 -0.09
C ALA A 55 -9.43 27.60 -0.61
N PHE A 56 -8.45 28.47 -0.90
CA PHE A 56 -7.11 28.07 -1.33
C PHE A 56 -6.33 27.30 -0.25
N LEU A 57 -6.31 27.79 0.98
CA LEU A 57 -5.63 27.12 2.11
C LEU A 57 -6.16 25.71 2.34
N ARG A 58 -7.48 25.51 2.16
CA ARG A 58 -8.10 24.20 2.31
C ARG A 58 -7.92 23.32 1.08
N GLY A 59 -8.10 23.87 -0.13
CA GLY A 59 -7.96 23.13 -1.39
C GLY A 59 -6.53 22.72 -1.73
N SER A 60 -5.53 23.49 -1.29
CA SER A 60 -4.10 23.16 -1.45
C SER A 60 -3.62 22.01 -0.55
N LEU A 61 -4.48 21.49 0.34
CA LEU A 61 -4.16 20.45 1.33
C LEU A 61 -2.98 20.83 2.26
N LEU A 62 -2.55 22.10 2.27
CA LEU A 62 -1.48 22.61 3.12
C LEU A 62 -1.87 22.57 4.61
N VAL A 63 -3.16 22.60 4.90
CA VAL A 63 -3.70 22.61 6.26
C VAL A 63 -4.60 21.40 6.48
N GLN A 64 -4.08 20.36 7.15
CA GLN A 64 -4.88 19.25 7.72
C GLN A 64 -4.92 19.50 9.23
N PRO A 65 -6.09 19.77 9.88
CA PRO A 65 -7.37 19.05 9.80
C PRO A 65 -8.59 19.94 9.47
N ALA A 66 -9.75 19.30 9.18
CA ALA A 66 -11.03 19.94 8.81
C ALA A 66 -11.55 21.01 9.80
N THR A 67 -11.05 20.99 11.03
CA THR A 67 -11.39 21.87 12.16
C THR A 67 -10.37 22.97 12.43
N ASN A 68 -9.44 23.24 11.51
CA ASN A 68 -8.47 24.30 11.75
C ASN A 68 -9.19 25.66 11.99
N PRO A 69 -9.07 26.25 13.21
CA PRO A 69 -9.80 27.46 13.58
C PRO A 69 -9.38 28.66 12.73
N VAL A 70 -8.19 28.65 12.14
CA VAL A 70 -7.71 29.72 11.26
C VAL A 70 -8.55 29.77 9.98
N VAL A 71 -8.81 28.62 9.34
CA VAL A 71 -9.61 28.57 8.10
C VAL A 71 -11.07 28.91 8.39
N GLY A 72 -11.61 28.42 9.52
CA GLY A 72 -12.95 28.77 9.98
C GLY A 72 -13.09 30.27 10.27
N GLY A 73 -12.12 30.84 10.98
CA GLY A 73 -12.06 32.27 11.30
C GLY A 73 -11.95 33.15 10.05
N LEU A 74 -11.11 32.76 9.07
CA LEU A 74 -10.96 33.50 7.82
C LEU A 74 -12.27 33.52 7.01
N ARG A 75 -13.00 32.40 6.98
CA ARG A 75 -14.34 32.36 6.36
C ARG A 75 -15.36 33.20 7.11
N GLY A 76 -15.41 33.06 8.43
CA GLY A 76 -16.31 33.84 9.27
C GLY A 76 -16.10 35.34 9.07
N ALA A 77 -14.85 35.79 9.12
CA ALA A 77 -14.48 37.19 8.85
C ALA A 77 -14.87 37.61 7.43
N GLY A 78 -14.60 36.77 6.42
CA GLY A 78 -14.98 37.04 5.03
C GLY A 78 -16.49 37.20 4.84
N LEU A 79 -17.29 36.33 5.45
CA LEU A 79 -18.76 36.40 5.39
C LEU A 79 -19.30 37.64 6.11
N ILE A 80 -18.77 37.99 7.28
CA ILE A 80 -19.17 39.20 8.01
C ILE A 80 -18.85 40.44 7.17
N LEU A 81 -17.67 40.52 6.58
CA LEU A 81 -17.27 41.63 5.70
C LEU A 81 -18.17 41.74 4.46
N LEU A 82 -18.54 40.60 3.87
CA LEU A 82 -19.50 40.57 2.76
C LEU A 82 -20.89 41.05 3.17
N LEU A 83 -21.42 40.61 4.32
CA LEU A 83 -22.70 41.08 4.85
C LEU A 83 -22.67 42.59 5.05
N VAL A 84 -21.67 43.09 5.76
CA VAL A 84 -21.48 44.52 6.07
C VAL A 84 -21.34 45.35 4.79
N GLY A 85 -20.54 44.88 3.82
CA GLY A 85 -20.40 45.54 2.52
C GLY A 85 -21.68 45.51 1.67
N SER A 86 -22.49 44.44 1.79
CA SER A 86 -23.73 44.27 1.03
C SER A 86 -24.89 45.16 1.48
N ILE A 87 -24.81 45.78 2.68
CA ILE A 87 -25.85 46.72 3.17
C ILE A 87 -26.01 47.92 2.24
N ARG A 88 -24.93 48.32 1.54
CA ARG A 88 -24.95 49.41 0.55
C ARG A 88 -24.86 48.92 -0.90
N TRP A 89 -25.36 47.73 -1.15
CA TRP A 89 -25.43 47.14 -2.49
C TRP A 89 -26.50 47.84 -3.32
N ARG A 90 -26.16 48.28 -4.55
CA ARG A 90 -27.06 49.11 -5.37
C ARG A 90 -27.67 48.40 -6.57
N SER A 91 -27.33 47.12 -6.81
CA SER A 91 -27.65 46.39 -8.04
C SER A 91 -29.08 45.79 -8.11
N GLY A 92 -30.04 46.39 -7.41
CA GLY A 92 -31.44 45.93 -7.37
C GLY A 92 -31.67 44.76 -6.41
N ASP A 93 -32.90 44.69 -5.89
CA ASP A 93 -33.29 43.83 -4.75
C ASP A 93 -33.06 42.33 -5.02
N ALA A 94 -33.27 41.89 -6.26
CA ALA A 94 -33.08 40.49 -6.64
C ALA A 94 -31.60 40.04 -6.53
N SER A 95 -30.66 40.89 -6.93
CA SER A 95 -29.22 40.58 -6.82
C SER A 95 -28.77 40.56 -5.36
N GLN A 96 -29.30 41.48 -4.56
CA GLN A 96 -29.01 41.55 -3.14
C GLN A 96 -29.55 40.31 -2.42
N ALA A 97 -30.79 39.91 -2.71
CA ALA A 97 -31.37 38.68 -2.16
C ALA A 97 -30.53 37.44 -2.49
N LEU A 98 -30.01 37.32 -3.72
CA LEU A 98 -29.13 36.21 -4.11
C LEU A 98 -27.79 36.21 -3.37
N VAL A 99 -27.15 37.38 -3.17
CA VAL A 99 -25.93 37.48 -2.36
C VAL A 99 -26.21 37.07 -0.92
N TRP A 100 -27.29 37.55 -0.33
CA TRP A 100 -27.66 37.23 1.05
C TRP A 100 -27.98 35.74 1.22
N LEU A 101 -28.71 35.16 0.27
CA LEU A 101 -28.97 33.72 0.23
C LEU A 101 -27.66 32.93 0.14
N GLY A 102 -26.75 33.32 -0.75
CA GLY A 102 -25.47 32.63 -0.91
C GLY A 102 -24.56 32.73 0.30
N VAL A 103 -24.46 33.91 0.91
CA VAL A 103 -23.74 34.11 2.18
C VAL A 103 -24.37 33.29 3.30
N GLY A 104 -25.70 33.21 3.36
CA GLY A 104 -26.43 32.38 4.30
C GLY A 104 -26.12 30.89 4.13
N LEU A 105 -26.10 30.39 2.89
CA LEU A 105 -25.76 28.99 2.58
C LEU A 105 -24.30 28.65 2.96
N VAL A 106 -23.36 29.52 2.61
CA VAL A 106 -21.95 29.33 2.99
C VAL A 106 -21.79 29.38 4.51
N GLY A 107 -22.48 30.29 5.20
CA GLY A 107 -22.50 30.37 6.66
C GLY A 107 -23.07 29.11 7.32
N ALA A 108 -24.21 28.63 6.85
CA ALA A 108 -24.82 27.39 7.31
C ALA A 108 -23.87 26.20 7.13
N ALA A 109 -23.17 26.13 6.00
CA ALA A 109 -22.20 25.08 5.76
C ALA A 109 -20.99 25.13 6.71
N VAL A 110 -20.53 26.33 7.11
CA VAL A 110 -19.47 26.47 8.11
C VAL A 110 -19.90 25.91 9.47
N VAL A 111 -21.15 26.16 9.87
CA VAL A 111 -21.71 25.64 11.14
C VAL A 111 -21.91 24.12 11.09
N LEU A 112 -22.48 23.61 10.00
CA LEU A 112 -22.80 22.19 9.83
C LEU A 112 -21.58 21.30 9.59
N ARG A 113 -20.40 21.89 9.35
CA ARG A 113 -19.17 21.13 9.08
C ARG A 113 -18.73 20.28 10.27
N GLY A 114 -19.15 20.62 11.49
CA GLY A 114 -18.92 19.82 12.69
C GLY A 114 -19.85 18.59 12.82
N THR A 115 -20.97 18.55 12.08
CA THR A 115 -22.00 17.51 12.23
C THR A 115 -22.12 16.60 11.02
N SER A 116 -22.07 17.15 9.79
CA SER A 116 -22.23 16.37 8.56
C SER A 116 -21.46 16.99 7.38
N GLY A 117 -20.29 16.42 7.05
CA GLY A 117 -19.43 16.92 5.98
C GLY A 117 -20.12 17.00 4.61
N GLN A 118 -20.85 15.94 4.23
CA GLN A 118 -21.47 15.85 2.90
C GLN A 118 -22.56 16.92 2.67
N VAL A 119 -23.39 17.21 3.68
CA VAL A 119 -24.41 18.27 3.59
C VAL A 119 -23.73 19.64 3.54
N ALA A 120 -22.69 19.86 4.37
CA ALA A 120 -21.93 21.09 4.34
C ALA A 120 -21.29 21.35 2.95
N ASP A 121 -20.72 20.34 2.31
CA ASP A 121 -20.11 20.50 0.98
C ASP A 121 -21.15 20.82 -0.10
N SER A 122 -22.35 20.24 -0.02
CA SER A 122 -23.45 20.57 -0.93
C SER A 122 -23.96 22.02 -0.75
N LEU A 123 -24.06 22.48 0.50
CA LEU A 123 -24.44 23.86 0.84
C LEU A 123 -23.37 24.87 0.41
N LEU A 124 -22.09 24.52 0.55
CA LEU A 124 -20.97 25.32 0.05
C LEU A 124 -21.05 25.49 -1.47
N ALA A 125 -21.28 24.39 -2.21
CA ALA A 125 -21.42 24.43 -3.66
C ALA A 125 -22.63 25.29 -4.10
N ALA A 126 -23.78 25.12 -3.45
CA ALA A 126 -24.98 25.91 -3.72
C ALA A 126 -24.78 27.41 -3.38
N GLY A 127 -24.10 27.70 -2.27
CA GLY A 127 -23.73 29.05 -1.86
C GLY A 127 -22.80 29.72 -2.86
N ALA A 128 -21.77 29.03 -3.33
CA ALA A 128 -20.87 29.53 -4.36
C ALA A 128 -21.62 29.85 -5.66
N LEU A 129 -22.50 28.94 -6.11
CA LEU A 129 -23.30 29.14 -7.31
C LEU A 129 -24.21 30.37 -7.21
N SER A 130 -24.93 30.53 -6.10
CA SER A 130 -25.82 31.67 -5.90
C SER A 130 -25.08 33.01 -5.88
N ILE A 131 -23.91 33.10 -5.21
CA ILE A 131 -23.05 34.28 -5.23
C ILE A 131 -22.55 34.56 -6.66
N GLY A 132 -22.11 33.53 -7.38
CA GLY A 132 -21.67 33.64 -8.76
C GLY A 132 -22.78 34.18 -9.69
N ILE A 133 -24.00 33.67 -9.55
CA ILE A 133 -25.17 34.14 -10.32
C ILE A 133 -25.47 35.61 -9.99
N ALA A 134 -25.39 36.00 -8.71
CA ALA A 134 -25.59 37.38 -8.30
C ALA A 134 -24.56 38.33 -8.94
N LEU A 135 -23.29 37.93 -8.98
CA LEU A 135 -22.21 38.69 -9.63
C LEU A 135 -22.44 38.81 -11.14
N VAL A 136 -22.85 37.73 -11.80
CA VAL A 136 -23.19 37.74 -13.24
C VAL A 136 -24.38 38.65 -13.51
N ALA A 137 -25.43 38.59 -12.68
CA ALA A 137 -26.61 39.44 -12.80
C ALA A 137 -26.25 40.93 -12.63
N ALA A 138 -25.41 41.26 -11.64
CA ALA A 138 -24.92 42.62 -11.42
C ALA A 138 -24.08 43.14 -12.59
N SER A 139 -23.23 42.29 -13.18
CA SER A 139 -22.38 42.67 -14.31
C SER A 139 -23.15 42.96 -15.61
N ARG A 140 -24.40 42.51 -15.74
CA ARG A 140 -25.17 42.63 -17.00
C ARG A 140 -25.61 44.06 -17.32
N GLN A 141 -25.55 44.99 -16.38
CA GLN A 141 -26.05 46.36 -16.52
C GLN A 141 -25.14 47.30 -17.33
N VAL A 142 -23.93 46.89 -17.72
CA VAL A 142 -22.98 47.77 -18.43
C VAL A 142 -22.37 47.09 -19.66
N ILE A 143 -22.53 47.70 -20.84
CA ILE A 143 -22.17 47.12 -22.15
C ILE A 143 -20.66 46.88 -22.30
N ALA A 144 -19.83 47.87 -21.95
CA ALA A 144 -18.36 47.73 -21.99
C ALA A 144 -17.82 46.75 -20.95
N ALA A 145 -18.58 46.47 -19.88
CA ALA A 145 -18.20 45.50 -18.86
C ALA A 145 -18.39 44.07 -19.32
N ARG A 146 -19.41 43.82 -20.17
CA ARG A 146 -19.71 42.47 -20.64
C ARG A 146 -18.54 41.84 -21.38
N VAL A 147 -17.90 42.58 -22.29
CA VAL A 147 -16.83 42.01 -23.14
C VAL A 147 -15.63 41.56 -22.30
N ALA A 148 -15.11 42.44 -21.44
CA ALA A 148 -13.96 42.11 -20.59
C ALA A 148 -14.27 40.98 -19.59
N ALA A 149 -15.48 41.00 -19.00
CA ALA A 149 -15.92 39.95 -18.07
C ALA A 149 -16.08 38.60 -18.78
N THR A 150 -16.62 38.57 -20.01
CA THR A 150 -16.74 37.34 -20.78
C THR A 150 -15.39 36.75 -21.14
N THR A 151 -14.39 37.56 -21.48
CA THR A 151 -13.04 37.07 -21.80
C THR A 151 -12.33 36.53 -20.57
N ALA A 152 -12.45 37.21 -19.42
CA ALA A 152 -11.89 36.71 -18.16
C ALA A 152 -12.58 35.40 -17.73
N ALA A 153 -13.90 35.32 -17.88
CA ALA A 153 -14.67 34.13 -17.55
C ALA A 153 -14.29 32.94 -18.46
N THR A 154 -14.15 33.15 -19.78
CA THR A 154 -13.73 32.08 -20.69
C THR A 154 -12.31 31.61 -20.40
N LEU A 155 -11.38 32.52 -20.09
CA LEU A 155 -10.03 32.16 -19.67
C LEU A 155 -10.02 31.35 -18.38
N LEU A 156 -10.82 31.74 -17.39
CA LEU A 156 -10.94 30.98 -16.12
C LEU A 156 -11.49 29.58 -16.35
N VAL A 157 -12.55 29.46 -17.16
CA VAL A 157 -13.14 28.17 -17.52
C VAL A 157 -12.13 27.30 -18.28
N LEU A 158 -11.38 27.87 -19.21
CA LEU A 158 -10.34 27.16 -19.96
C LEU A 158 -9.26 26.62 -19.03
N VAL A 159 -8.72 27.47 -18.14
CA VAL A 159 -7.67 27.08 -17.18
C VAL A 159 -8.19 26.01 -16.23
N PHE A 160 -9.45 26.09 -15.81
CA PHE A 160 -10.07 25.07 -14.97
C PHE A 160 -10.16 23.73 -15.68
N ILE A 161 -10.69 23.70 -16.91
CA ILE A 161 -10.80 22.46 -17.71
C ILE A 161 -9.41 21.85 -17.91
N LEU A 162 -8.40 22.67 -18.24
CA LEU A 162 -7.03 22.19 -18.45
C LEU A 162 -6.42 21.60 -17.16
N SER A 163 -6.67 22.25 -16.02
CA SER A 163 -6.20 21.76 -14.71
C SER A 163 -6.85 20.42 -14.34
N LEU A 164 -8.14 20.26 -14.60
CA LEU A 164 -8.85 19.00 -14.39
C LEU A 164 -8.32 17.89 -15.29
N ALA A 165 -8.11 18.18 -16.58
CA ALA A 165 -7.57 17.23 -17.54
C ALA A 165 -6.17 16.75 -17.13
N LEU A 166 -5.27 17.68 -16.77
CA LEU A 166 -3.93 17.36 -16.28
C LEU A 166 -3.97 16.53 -14.99
N SER A 167 -4.86 16.85 -14.06
CA SER A 167 -5.02 16.08 -12.82
C SER A 167 -5.46 14.63 -13.08
N GLN A 168 -6.35 14.39 -14.04
CA GLN A 168 -6.78 13.04 -14.39
C GLN A 168 -5.66 12.23 -15.04
N VAL A 169 -4.90 12.86 -15.95
CA VAL A 169 -3.75 12.21 -16.61
C VAL A 169 -2.72 11.80 -15.57
N VAL A 170 -2.28 12.71 -14.70
CA VAL A 170 -1.28 12.40 -13.66
C VAL A 170 -1.76 11.28 -12.73
N SER A 171 -3.02 11.30 -12.31
CA SER A 171 -3.56 10.25 -11.43
C SER A 171 -3.60 8.88 -12.10
N SER A 172 -3.95 8.82 -13.39
CA SER A 172 -3.98 7.57 -14.14
C SER A 172 -2.57 7.01 -14.39
N THR A 173 -1.60 7.87 -14.69
CA THR A 173 -0.19 7.47 -14.85
C THR A 173 0.37 6.89 -13.56
N VAL A 174 0.19 7.56 -12.43
CA VAL A 174 0.68 7.06 -11.13
C VAL A 174 0.01 5.74 -10.75
N ARG A 175 -1.29 5.59 -11.04
CA ARG A 175 -2.01 4.33 -10.78
C ARG A 175 -1.47 3.19 -11.65
N ASN A 176 -1.24 3.44 -12.94
CA ASN A 176 -0.69 2.45 -13.87
C ASN A 176 0.74 2.05 -13.48
N ASP A 177 1.57 3.01 -13.06
CA ASP A 177 2.92 2.73 -12.59
C ASP A 177 2.93 1.95 -11.27
N ALA A 178 2.01 2.25 -10.36
CA ALA A 178 1.85 1.48 -9.13
C ALA A 178 1.45 0.03 -9.41
N VAL A 179 0.50 -0.19 -10.33
CA VAL A 179 0.07 -1.53 -10.75
C VAL A 179 1.21 -2.28 -11.45
N ARG A 180 1.88 -1.67 -12.43
CA ARG A 180 3.04 -2.29 -13.11
C ARG A 180 4.15 -2.68 -12.13
N ARG A 181 4.43 -1.85 -11.12
CA ARG A 181 5.41 -2.16 -10.07
C ARG A 181 4.95 -3.31 -9.18
N LEU A 182 3.66 -3.40 -8.86
CA LEU A 182 3.10 -4.52 -8.11
C LEU A 182 3.18 -5.82 -8.91
N ASP A 183 2.82 -5.79 -10.20
CA ASP A 183 2.90 -6.95 -11.09
C ASP A 183 4.35 -7.41 -11.27
N GLY A 184 5.28 -6.49 -11.51
CA GLY A 184 6.71 -6.83 -11.61
C GLY A 184 7.28 -7.44 -10.32
N ARG A 185 6.75 -7.07 -9.16
CA ARG A 185 7.12 -7.67 -7.87
C ARG A 185 6.48 -9.05 -7.68
N ALA A 186 5.22 -9.20 -8.06
CA ALA A 186 4.52 -10.48 -7.98
C ALA A 186 5.17 -11.52 -8.89
N SER A 187 5.51 -11.16 -10.13
CA SER A 187 6.20 -12.04 -11.08
C SER A 187 7.59 -12.42 -10.59
N SER A 188 8.40 -11.45 -10.14
CA SER A 188 9.73 -11.73 -9.58
C SER A 188 9.66 -12.64 -8.34
N GLY A 189 8.66 -12.45 -7.49
CA GLY A 189 8.39 -13.31 -6.34
C GLY A 189 8.01 -14.74 -6.76
N ALA A 190 7.17 -14.88 -7.77
CA ALA A 190 6.77 -16.18 -8.31
C ALA A 190 7.96 -16.93 -8.95
N THR A 191 8.79 -16.26 -9.75
CA THR A 191 9.99 -16.89 -10.36
C THR A 191 11.03 -17.29 -9.32
N GLN A 192 11.20 -16.49 -8.27
CA GLN A 192 12.09 -16.86 -7.16
C GLN A 192 11.52 -18.03 -6.33
N THR A 193 10.20 -18.14 -6.26
CA THR A 193 9.51 -19.26 -5.61
C THR A 193 9.70 -20.55 -6.40
N SER A 194 9.56 -20.52 -7.72
CA SER A 194 9.64 -21.72 -8.55
C SER A 194 11.06 -22.29 -8.65
N SER A 195 12.09 -21.45 -8.58
CA SER A 195 13.50 -21.87 -8.65
C SER A 195 14.08 -22.37 -7.31
N SER A 196 13.50 -21.99 -6.17
CA SER A 196 14.02 -22.36 -4.85
C SER A 196 14.00 -23.87 -4.57
N PRO A 197 12.94 -24.64 -4.90
CA PRO A 197 12.91 -26.08 -4.70
C PRO A 197 13.97 -26.84 -5.52
N GLU A 198 14.24 -26.40 -6.75
CA GLU A 198 15.26 -27.04 -7.61
C GLU A 198 16.67 -26.84 -7.05
N GLN A 199 16.96 -25.65 -6.54
CA GLN A 199 18.24 -25.36 -5.89
C GLN A 199 18.42 -26.22 -4.62
N LEU A 200 17.39 -26.29 -3.77
CA LEU A 200 17.43 -27.11 -2.55
C LEU A 200 17.51 -28.61 -2.85
N ARG A 201 16.93 -29.06 -3.97
CA ARG A 201 17.10 -30.44 -4.45
C ARG A 201 18.57 -30.74 -4.74
N GLY A 202 19.28 -29.84 -5.43
CA GLY A 202 20.72 -29.96 -5.68
C GLY A 202 21.54 -30.01 -4.39
N GLU A 203 21.20 -29.16 -3.42
CA GLU A 203 21.85 -29.15 -2.10
C GLU A 203 21.58 -30.44 -1.30
N ALA A 204 20.34 -30.97 -1.35
CA ALA A 204 20.00 -32.24 -0.71
C ALA A 204 20.79 -33.43 -1.32
N VAL A 205 21.00 -33.43 -2.64
CA VAL A 205 21.85 -34.42 -3.33
C VAL A 205 23.30 -34.32 -2.86
N LEU A 206 23.83 -33.09 -2.75
CA LEU A 206 25.20 -32.87 -2.29
C LEU A 206 25.38 -33.36 -0.84
N VAL A 207 24.43 -33.07 0.05
CA VAL A 207 24.46 -33.53 1.45
C VAL A 207 24.34 -35.04 1.52
N GLY A 208 23.38 -35.64 0.79
CA GLY A 208 23.19 -37.08 0.78
C GLY A 208 24.41 -37.85 0.28
N SER A 209 25.01 -37.40 -0.83
CA SER A 209 26.24 -38.00 -1.36
C SER A 209 27.44 -37.84 -0.43
N SER A 210 27.55 -36.69 0.27
CA SER A 210 28.60 -36.45 1.25
C SER A 210 28.46 -37.33 2.50
N VAL A 211 27.23 -37.48 3.02
CA VAL A 211 26.94 -38.39 4.14
C VAL A 211 27.25 -39.83 3.74
N ARG A 212 26.84 -40.25 2.55
CA ARG A 212 27.17 -41.59 2.01
C ARG A 212 28.68 -41.81 1.93
N ALA A 213 29.44 -40.85 1.41
CA ALA A 213 30.90 -40.94 1.35
C ALA A 213 31.52 -41.07 2.76
N TYR A 214 31.02 -40.31 3.73
CA TYR A 214 31.47 -40.39 5.11
C TYR A 214 31.20 -41.76 5.74
N LEU A 215 29.98 -42.29 5.57
CA LEU A 215 29.58 -43.61 6.09
C LEU A 215 30.41 -44.74 5.46
N ASN A 216 30.72 -44.65 4.16
CA ASN A 216 31.58 -45.63 3.48
C ASN A 216 33.03 -45.60 3.99
N ALA A 217 33.54 -44.41 4.35
CA ALA A 217 34.87 -44.27 4.95
C ALA A 217 34.94 -44.83 6.38
N HIS A 218 33.80 -44.94 7.08
CA HIS A 218 33.69 -45.43 8.44
C HIS A 218 32.88 -46.73 8.49
N ALA A 219 33.47 -47.83 8.02
CA ALA A 219 32.81 -49.14 7.87
C ALA A 219 32.05 -49.63 9.12
N GLY A 220 32.50 -49.25 10.32
CA GLY A 220 31.81 -49.56 11.59
C GLY A 220 30.41 -48.94 11.72
N CYS A 221 30.12 -47.85 11.00
CA CYS A 221 28.81 -47.19 11.02
C CYS A 221 27.74 -47.94 10.23
N VAL A 222 28.12 -48.67 9.17
CA VAL A 222 27.16 -49.30 8.25
C VAL A 222 26.66 -50.66 8.79
N GLN A 223 27.44 -51.32 9.64
CA GLN A 223 27.11 -52.64 10.19
C GLN A 223 26.47 -52.61 11.58
N SER A 224 26.26 -51.42 12.16
CA SER A 224 25.81 -51.26 13.54
C SER A 224 24.31 -50.97 13.65
N ASP A 225 23.78 -51.03 14.87
CA ASP A 225 22.39 -50.68 15.18
C ASP A 225 22.02 -49.24 14.76
N GLN A 226 20.73 -48.98 14.62
CA GLN A 226 20.18 -47.69 14.19
C GLN A 226 20.67 -46.50 15.03
N THR A 227 20.94 -46.72 16.32
CA THR A 227 21.49 -45.70 17.24
C THR A 227 22.92 -45.29 16.88
N VAL A 228 23.74 -46.23 16.40
CA VAL A 228 25.12 -45.98 15.96
C VAL A 228 25.13 -45.31 14.58
N VAL A 229 24.24 -45.74 13.69
CA VAL A 229 24.04 -45.06 12.40
C VAL A 229 23.63 -43.60 12.65
N ALA A 230 22.72 -43.36 13.60
CA ALA A 230 22.28 -42.02 13.96
C ALA A 230 23.42 -41.12 14.46
N SER A 231 24.33 -41.64 15.30
CA SER A 231 25.49 -40.88 15.76
C SER A 231 26.47 -40.59 14.62
N CYS A 232 26.77 -41.58 13.77
CA CYS A 232 27.67 -41.36 12.63
C CYS A 232 27.13 -40.34 11.63
N VAL A 233 25.82 -40.37 11.34
CA VAL A 233 25.18 -39.38 10.46
C VAL A 233 25.21 -37.99 11.10
N ARG A 234 25.08 -37.89 12.43
CA ARG A 234 25.20 -36.62 13.15
C ARG A 234 26.60 -36.03 13.02
N ASP A 235 27.63 -36.86 13.17
CA ASP A 235 29.03 -36.43 13.01
C ASP A 235 29.32 -36.01 11.56
N ALA A 236 28.81 -36.77 10.59
CA ALA A 236 28.90 -36.42 9.17
C ALA A 236 28.24 -35.06 8.87
N LEU A 237 27.01 -34.86 9.34
CA LEU A 237 26.30 -33.59 9.16
C LEU A 237 26.99 -32.42 9.86
N ALA A 238 27.59 -32.64 11.03
CA ALA A 238 28.38 -31.61 11.71
C ALA A 238 29.57 -31.18 10.85
N ALA A 239 30.33 -32.12 10.30
CA ALA A 239 31.46 -31.82 9.41
C ALA A 239 31.05 -31.14 8.09
N ILE A 240 29.95 -31.58 7.48
CA ILE A 240 29.42 -31.02 6.23
C ILE A 240 28.85 -29.61 6.46
N SER A 241 28.09 -29.41 7.55
CA SER A 241 27.49 -28.11 7.86
C SER A 241 28.53 -27.01 8.12
N ALA A 242 29.72 -27.38 8.62
CA ALA A 242 30.81 -26.45 8.86
C ALA A 242 31.52 -25.99 7.56
N SER A 243 31.47 -26.79 6.49
CA SER A 243 32.36 -26.61 5.33
C SER A 243 31.65 -26.41 3.99
N ALA A 244 30.47 -27.01 3.79
CA ALA A 244 29.86 -27.14 2.46
C ALA A 244 28.44 -26.56 2.33
N VAL A 245 27.76 -26.25 3.43
CA VAL A 245 26.36 -25.78 3.39
C VAL A 245 26.30 -24.25 3.29
N PRO A 246 25.67 -23.67 2.26
CA PRO A 246 25.51 -22.22 2.14
C PRO A 246 24.75 -21.61 3.33
N ALA A 247 25.08 -20.37 3.69
CA ALA A 247 24.46 -19.68 4.81
C ALA A 247 22.92 -19.59 4.67
N GLY A 248 22.21 -20.13 5.67
CA GLY A 248 20.75 -20.14 5.77
C GLY A 248 20.06 -21.25 4.98
N VAL A 249 20.80 -22.30 4.62
CA VAL A 249 20.25 -23.62 4.30
C VAL A 249 20.49 -24.49 5.53
N GLU A 250 19.44 -25.11 6.03
CA GLU A 250 19.53 -26.04 7.13
C GLU A 250 19.35 -27.46 6.60
N VAL A 251 20.13 -28.40 7.11
CA VAL A 251 20.18 -29.76 6.59
C VAL A 251 19.77 -30.75 7.66
N GLY A 252 19.08 -31.81 7.25
CA GLY A 252 18.62 -32.86 8.14
C GLY A 252 18.66 -34.23 7.48
N TRP A 253 18.68 -35.26 8.31
CA TRP A 253 18.56 -36.64 7.90
C TRP A 253 17.31 -37.25 8.52
N VAL A 254 16.41 -37.70 7.66
CA VAL A 254 15.14 -38.32 8.07
C VAL A 254 15.22 -39.82 7.83
N ILE A 255 14.90 -40.62 8.84
CA ILE A 255 14.69 -42.05 8.66
C ILE A 255 13.17 -42.30 8.62
N PRO A 256 12.65 -42.99 7.58
CA PRO A 256 11.23 -43.30 7.47
C PRO A 256 10.71 -43.97 8.76
N GLY A 257 9.62 -43.45 9.32
CA GLY A 257 8.97 -43.99 10.52
C GLY A 257 9.63 -43.68 11.87
N SER A 258 10.85 -43.15 11.91
CA SER A 258 11.55 -42.80 13.16
C SER A 258 11.85 -41.31 13.33
N GLY A 259 11.54 -40.50 12.32
CA GLY A 259 11.62 -39.04 12.39
C GLY A 259 12.96 -38.47 11.91
N VAL A 260 13.26 -37.23 12.30
CA VAL A 260 14.57 -36.59 12.04
C VAL A 260 15.58 -37.15 13.02
N VAL A 261 16.59 -37.85 12.50
CA VAL A 261 17.58 -38.57 13.32
C VAL A 261 18.81 -37.71 13.60
N ALA A 262 19.14 -36.83 12.65
CA ALA A 262 20.18 -35.84 12.80
C ALA A 262 19.81 -34.58 12.00
N SER A 263 20.28 -33.43 12.48
CA SER A 263 20.07 -32.13 11.85
C SER A 263 21.25 -31.23 12.13
N SER A 264 21.46 -30.23 11.28
CA SER A 264 22.34 -29.11 11.59
C SER A 264 21.96 -28.49 12.93
N ALA A 265 22.95 -28.00 13.68
CA ALA A 265 22.75 -27.43 15.01
C ALA A 265 21.72 -26.29 15.04
N ASN A 266 21.49 -25.64 13.90
CA ASN A 266 20.60 -24.49 13.77
C ASN A 266 19.20 -24.83 13.23
N LEU A 267 18.92 -26.05 12.77
CA LEU A 267 17.63 -26.40 12.16
C LEU A 267 16.45 -26.05 13.08
N GLY A 268 16.50 -26.50 14.33
CA GLY A 268 15.44 -26.24 15.32
C GLY A 268 15.40 -24.79 15.81
N ALA A 269 16.55 -24.11 15.86
CA ALA A 269 16.63 -22.71 16.29
C ALA A 269 16.11 -21.74 15.22
N VAL A 270 16.36 -22.03 13.95
CA VAL A 270 15.99 -21.19 12.81
C VAL A 270 14.55 -21.44 12.38
N LEU A 271 14.14 -22.69 12.24
CA LEU A 271 12.81 -23.05 11.73
C LEU A 271 11.77 -23.27 12.84
N GLY A 272 12.23 -23.40 14.08
CA GLY A 272 11.39 -23.74 15.22
C GLY A 272 11.25 -25.26 15.42
N PRO A 273 10.99 -25.71 16.66
CA PRO A 273 10.96 -27.13 17.02
C PRO A 273 9.84 -27.90 16.30
N GLY A 274 8.73 -27.24 15.96
CA GLY A 274 7.61 -27.86 15.26
C GLY A 274 7.92 -28.25 13.80
N VAL A 275 8.87 -27.56 13.15
CA VAL A 275 9.24 -27.86 11.76
C VAL A 275 10.04 -29.15 11.68
N ALA A 276 11.04 -29.33 12.55
CA ALA A 276 11.84 -30.55 12.58
C ALA A 276 10.98 -31.80 12.78
N ALA A 277 10.01 -31.75 13.72
CA ALA A 277 9.09 -32.86 13.95
C ALA A 277 8.17 -33.16 12.76
N ALA A 278 7.81 -32.16 11.96
CA ALA A 278 6.88 -32.31 10.84
C ALA A 278 7.56 -32.54 9.48
N LEU A 279 8.88 -32.35 9.35
CA LEU A 279 9.65 -32.64 8.12
C LEU A 279 9.48 -34.06 7.57
N PRO A 280 9.47 -35.13 8.40
CA PRO A 280 9.25 -36.50 7.91
C PRO A 280 7.90 -36.70 7.23
N SER A 281 6.88 -35.95 7.64
CA SER A 281 5.54 -35.96 7.03
C SER A 281 5.41 -35.03 5.82
N SER A 282 6.48 -34.35 5.40
CA SER A 282 6.40 -33.44 4.26
C SER A 282 6.20 -34.21 2.95
N PRO A 283 5.43 -33.65 1.99
CA PRO A 283 5.18 -34.29 0.70
C PRO A 283 6.45 -34.59 -0.09
N ALA A 284 7.48 -33.73 -0.01
CA ALA A 284 8.75 -33.96 -0.68
C ALA A 284 9.45 -35.22 -0.16
N VAL A 285 9.53 -35.40 1.16
CA VAL A 285 10.16 -36.58 1.76
C VAL A 285 9.38 -37.84 1.39
N ALA A 286 8.05 -37.81 1.49
CA ALA A 286 7.20 -38.93 1.10
C ALA A 286 7.37 -39.32 -0.38
N GLN A 287 7.37 -38.34 -1.29
CA GLN A 287 7.58 -38.57 -2.72
C GLN A 287 9.00 -39.05 -3.04
N ALA A 288 10.01 -38.53 -2.35
CA ALA A 288 11.40 -38.97 -2.51
C ALA A 288 11.56 -40.44 -2.11
N ILE A 289 10.97 -40.85 -0.99
CA ILE A 289 11.00 -42.25 -0.52
C ILE A 289 10.27 -43.16 -1.51
N ALA A 290 9.04 -42.79 -1.90
CA ALA A 290 8.20 -43.61 -2.77
C ALA A 290 8.77 -43.73 -4.20
N GLY A 291 9.26 -42.62 -4.75
CA GLY A 291 9.80 -42.58 -6.12
C GLY A 291 11.27 -42.95 -6.23
N GLN A 292 12.00 -43.10 -5.11
CA GLN A 292 13.46 -43.24 -5.08
C GLN A 292 14.20 -42.19 -5.92
N GLN A 293 13.63 -41.00 -6.03
CA GLN A 293 14.16 -39.89 -6.81
C GLN A 293 14.27 -38.63 -5.95
N SER A 294 15.21 -37.76 -6.31
CA SER A 294 15.32 -36.45 -5.67
C SER A 294 14.09 -35.59 -6.00
N THR A 295 13.44 -35.04 -4.98
CA THR A 295 12.27 -34.16 -5.15
C THR A 295 12.50 -32.83 -4.43
N GLY A 296 11.78 -31.79 -4.87
CA GLY A 296 11.79 -30.49 -4.22
C GLY A 296 10.37 -29.93 -4.21
N THR A 297 9.91 -29.39 -3.09
CA THR A 297 8.61 -28.75 -2.99
C THR A 297 8.62 -27.57 -2.02
N ALA A 298 7.67 -26.65 -2.19
CA ALA A 298 7.34 -25.66 -1.18
C ALA A 298 6.14 -26.18 -0.37
N ALA A 299 6.26 -26.22 0.95
CA ALA A 299 5.22 -26.73 1.84
C ALA A 299 5.10 -25.85 3.09
N ILE A 300 3.91 -25.87 3.70
CA ILE A 300 3.72 -25.33 5.04
C ILE A 300 3.95 -26.47 6.01
N VAL A 301 5.02 -26.39 6.79
CA VAL A 301 5.41 -27.42 7.77
C VAL A 301 5.52 -26.74 9.13
N GLY A 302 4.89 -27.31 10.16
CA GLY A 302 4.90 -26.71 11.50
C GLY A 302 4.33 -25.27 11.57
N GLY A 303 3.45 -24.90 10.63
CA GLY A 303 2.88 -23.55 10.53
C GLY A 303 3.77 -22.51 9.81
N GLY A 304 4.99 -22.89 9.40
CA GLY A 304 5.90 -22.04 8.62
C GLY A 304 5.92 -22.44 7.14
N ALA A 305 5.97 -21.46 6.24
CA ALA A 305 6.26 -21.72 4.83
C ALA A 305 7.76 -22.05 4.69
N ILE A 306 8.06 -23.23 4.19
CA ILE A 306 9.43 -23.69 3.94
C ILE A 306 9.54 -24.26 2.54
N ALA A 307 10.73 -24.13 1.95
CA ALA A 307 11.09 -24.89 0.77
C ALA A 307 11.94 -26.09 1.22
N VAL A 308 11.65 -27.26 0.67
CA VAL A 308 12.23 -28.54 1.07
C VAL A 308 12.73 -29.26 -0.17
N GLY A 309 14.03 -29.55 -0.21
CA GLY A 309 14.63 -30.53 -1.12
C GLY A 309 14.86 -31.84 -0.38
N ALA A 310 14.52 -32.97 -0.99
CA ALA A 310 14.68 -34.30 -0.43
C ALA A 310 15.44 -35.21 -1.41
N TYR A 311 16.44 -35.93 -0.90
CA TYR A 311 17.22 -36.91 -1.65
C TYR A 311 17.22 -38.25 -0.91
N PRO A 312 16.63 -39.31 -1.49
CA PRO A 312 16.56 -40.62 -0.86
C PRO A 312 17.93 -41.30 -0.96
N ASP A 313 18.49 -41.69 0.18
CA ASP A 313 19.74 -42.44 0.23
C ASP A 313 19.46 -43.93 0.44
N VAL A 314 19.75 -44.71 -0.59
CA VAL A 314 19.60 -46.17 -0.59
C VAL A 314 20.95 -46.81 -0.33
N VAL A 315 21.09 -47.52 0.79
CA VAL A 315 22.27 -48.34 1.06
C VAL A 315 21.84 -49.79 0.93
N ILE A 316 22.65 -50.57 0.22
CA ILE A 316 22.45 -52.01 0.15
C ILE A 316 23.02 -52.58 1.45
N ALA A 317 22.15 -52.81 2.44
CA ALA A 317 22.55 -53.48 3.66
C ALA A 317 22.95 -54.92 3.32
N ARG A 318 24.25 -55.21 3.38
CA ARG A 318 24.77 -56.58 3.30
C ARG A 318 24.87 -57.14 4.71
N GLY A 319 23.81 -57.80 5.17
CA GLY A 319 23.84 -58.59 6.39
C GLY A 319 24.30 -60.02 6.12
N PRO A 320 25.01 -60.68 7.06
CA PRO A 320 25.31 -62.10 6.93
C PRO A 320 24.00 -62.91 6.92
N GLY A 321 23.67 -63.52 5.78
CA GLY A 321 22.52 -64.42 5.62
C GLY A 321 21.25 -63.82 4.99
N LEU A 322 21.22 -62.53 4.64
CA LEU A 322 20.10 -61.92 3.92
C LEU A 322 20.50 -61.62 2.46
N PRO A 323 19.74 -62.07 1.44
CA PRO A 323 19.98 -61.65 0.06
C PRO A 323 19.90 -60.13 0.01
N GLY A 324 20.84 -59.47 -0.68
CA GLY A 324 21.09 -58.03 -0.60
C GLY A 324 19.92 -57.16 -1.06
N THR A 325 18.88 -57.03 -0.23
CA THR A 325 17.76 -56.15 -0.44
C THR A 325 18.21 -54.73 -0.20
N ALA A 326 18.21 -53.91 -1.25
CA ALA A 326 18.45 -52.48 -1.13
C ALA A 326 17.39 -51.87 -0.19
N ARG A 327 17.83 -51.25 0.91
CA ARG A 327 16.94 -50.60 1.86
C ARG A 327 17.26 -49.11 1.88
N VAL A 328 16.23 -48.27 1.80
CA VAL A 328 16.40 -46.83 2.02
C VAL A 328 16.83 -46.66 3.47
N MET A 329 18.06 -46.20 3.70
CA MET A 329 18.58 -45.96 5.06
C MET A 329 18.09 -44.62 5.61
N GLY A 330 17.82 -43.66 4.72
CA GLY A 330 17.23 -42.40 5.08
C GLY A 330 17.08 -41.46 3.90
N VAL A 331 16.71 -40.23 4.20
CA VAL A 331 16.51 -39.15 3.23
C VAL A 331 17.28 -37.95 3.73
N ALA A 332 18.21 -37.46 2.92
CA ALA A 332 18.84 -36.17 3.14
C ALA A 332 17.83 -35.08 2.76
N VAL A 333 17.64 -34.12 3.66
CA VAL A 333 16.69 -33.03 3.48
C VAL A 333 17.44 -31.71 3.61
N ALA A 334 17.30 -30.84 2.62
CA ALA A 334 17.75 -29.46 2.67
C ALA A 334 16.52 -28.56 2.80
N VAL A 335 16.51 -27.71 3.82
CA VAL A 335 15.38 -26.87 4.19
C VAL A 335 15.84 -25.43 4.25
N ARG A 336 14.99 -24.53 3.75
CA ARG A 336 15.21 -23.09 3.88
C ARG A 336 13.95 -22.42 4.36
N GLU A 337 14.10 -21.59 5.39
CA GLU A 337 12.99 -20.79 5.89
C GLU A 337 12.55 -19.78 4.82
N TRP A 338 11.25 -19.72 4.59
CA TRP A 338 10.66 -18.70 3.74
C TRP A 338 10.09 -17.56 4.59
N THR A 339 10.92 -16.96 5.46
CA THR A 339 10.46 -15.92 6.38
C THR A 339 10.37 -14.54 5.75
N ILE A 340 9.29 -13.84 6.11
CA ILE A 340 9.10 -12.40 5.89
C ILE A 340 10.25 -11.56 6.46
N ARG A 341 10.98 -12.05 7.47
CA ARG A 341 12.17 -11.35 8.03
C ARG A 341 13.27 -11.14 6.98
N ARG A 342 13.49 -12.09 6.07
CA ARG A 342 14.44 -11.93 4.95
C ARG A 342 13.92 -10.91 3.93
N CYS A 343 12.62 -10.90 3.67
CA CYS A 343 12.02 -9.82 2.91
C CYS A 343 12.27 -8.48 3.62
N ARG A 344 12.02 -8.39 4.93
CA ARG A 344 12.18 -7.14 5.68
C ARG A 344 13.62 -6.64 5.74
N SER A 345 14.61 -7.50 5.96
CA SER A 345 16.03 -7.12 6.02
C SER A 345 16.57 -6.69 4.64
N ARG A 346 16.12 -7.34 3.57
CA ARG A 346 16.45 -6.94 2.19
C ARG A 346 15.77 -5.63 1.80
N TRP A 347 14.61 -5.33 2.39
CA TRP A 347 13.89 -4.07 2.17
C TRP A 347 14.47 -2.90 2.98
N SER A 348 15.03 -3.14 4.17
CA SER A 348 15.68 -2.07 4.96
C SER A 348 16.98 -1.56 4.34
N GLY A 349 17.63 -2.33 3.46
CA GLY A 349 18.88 -1.93 2.80
C GLY A 349 18.72 -1.05 1.55
N ARG A 350 17.51 -0.71 1.12
CA ARG A 350 17.29 0.10 -0.10
C ARG A 350 16.92 1.56 0.26
N PRO A 351 17.74 2.56 -0.12
CA PRO A 351 17.56 3.96 0.30
C PRO A 351 16.22 4.57 -0.16
N ALA A 352 15.65 4.09 -1.28
CA ALA A 352 14.38 4.57 -1.83
C ALA A 352 13.13 4.34 -0.94
N CYS A 353 13.20 3.46 0.07
CA CYS A 353 12.08 3.21 0.99
C CYS A 353 12.20 3.95 2.33
N SER A 354 13.28 4.69 2.57
CA SER A 354 13.45 5.48 3.81
C SER A 354 12.59 6.75 3.82
N ALA A 355 12.28 7.32 2.65
CA ALA A 355 11.52 8.56 2.52
C ALA A 355 10.00 8.41 2.83
N ALA A 356 9.46 7.19 2.84
CA ALA A 356 8.04 6.95 3.15
C ALA A 356 7.78 6.65 4.64
N ARG A 357 8.81 6.71 5.50
CA ARG A 357 8.75 6.25 6.90
C ARG A 357 8.33 7.36 7.90
N GLY A 358 7.64 8.40 7.42
CA GLY A 358 7.08 9.49 8.24
C GLY A 358 5.70 9.21 8.86
N GLY A 359 5.02 8.12 8.46
CA GLY A 359 3.73 7.72 9.03
C GLY A 359 3.86 6.43 9.85
N GLY A 360 3.60 6.50 11.16
CA GLY A 360 3.70 5.35 12.06
C GLY A 360 2.78 4.21 11.66
N ILE A 361 3.35 3.09 11.22
CA ILE A 361 2.61 1.84 11.00
C ILE A 361 2.56 1.06 12.33
N PRO A 362 1.38 0.67 12.84
CA PRO A 362 1.24 -0.05 14.10
C PRO A 362 1.89 -1.45 14.04
N ARG A 363 2.52 -1.86 15.16
CA ARG A 363 3.37 -3.05 15.29
C ARG A 363 2.63 -4.40 15.29
N SER A 364 1.30 -4.45 15.14
CA SER A 364 0.51 -5.65 15.43
C SER A 364 -0.67 -5.87 14.47
N VAL A 365 -0.39 -6.09 13.18
CA VAL A 365 -1.42 -6.60 12.25
C VAL A 365 -1.07 -8.04 11.85
N PRO A 366 -1.83 -9.06 12.31
CA PRO A 366 -1.67 -10.43 11.85
C PRO A 366 -2.15 -10.59 10.39
N CYS A 367 -1.41 -11.34 9.58
CA CYS A 367 -1.63 -11.51 8.13
C CYS A 367 -2.91 -12.26 7.72
N GLY A 368 -3.86 -12.52 8.63
CA GLY A 368 -5.17 -13.09 8.29
C GLY A 368 -6.26 -12.05 7.98
N ALA A 369 -6.02 -10.76 8.21
CA ALA A 369 -7.03 -9.70 8.11
C ALA A 369 -6.80 -8.77 6.90
N TRP A 370 -6.40 -9.30 5.75
CA TRP A 370 -6.53 -8.57 4.48
C TRP A 370 -7.88 -8.95 3.86
N PRO A 371 -8.75 -7.98 3.48
CA PRO A 371 -10.08 -8.30 3.01
C PRO A 371 -10.02 -9.15 1.73
N PRO A 372 -10.79 -10.24 1.64
CA PRO A 372 -10.92 -10.99 0.40
C PRO A 372 -11.85 -10.19 -0.51
N ARG A 373 -11.33 -9.65 -1.62
CA ARG A 373 -12.03 -9.42 -2.90
C ARG A 373 -11.17 -8.55 -3.82
N CYS A 374 -10.38 -9.21 -4.66
CA CYS A 374 -10.29 -8.84 -6.07
C CYS A 374 -10.69 -10.09 -6.86
N SER A 375 -12.01 -10.31 -6.98
CA SER A 375 -12.53 -11.24 -7.98
C SER A 375 -12.46 -10.53 -9.33
N PRO A 376 -11.99 -11.18 -10.40
CA PRO A 376 -12.08 -10.61 -11.73
C PRO A 376 -13.56 -10.55 -12.12
N VAL A 377 -14.04 -9.36 -12.47
CA VAL A 377 -15.31 -9.19 -13.17
C VAL A 377 -15.11 -9.76 -14.57
N ALA A 378 -15.89 -10.77 -14.91
CA ALA A 378 -15.99 -11.31 -16.26
C ALA A 378 -16.46 -10.20 -17.21
N ALA A 379 -15.64 -9.92 -18.24
CA ALA A 379 -16.06 -9.09 -19.36
C ALA A 379 -17.01 -9.90 -20.25
N ARG A 380 -18.19 -9.34 -20.52
CA ARG A 380 -18.98 -9.62 -21.72
C ARG A 380 -18.63 -8.57 -22.78
#